data_AF-A0A382UDQ9-F1
#
_entry.id   AF-A0A382UDQ9-F1
#
_cell.length_a   1.000
_cell.length_b   1.000
_cell.length_c   1.000
_cell.angle_alpha   90.00
_cell.angle_beta   90.00
_cell.angle_gamma   90.00
#
_symmetry.space_group_name_H-M   'P 1'
#
loop_
_entity.id
_entity.type
_entity.pdbx_description
1 polymer ?
#
loop_
_entity_poly.entity_id
_entity_poly.type
_entity_poly.pdbx_seq_one_letter_code
_entity_poly.pdbx_strand_id
1 'polypeptide(L)' 'MHQPFSYVHPEAKIADNVVIEPFVTIDKNVKIGNGTWIGSNVTIMEGARIGK' A
#
# COMPACT_ATOMS: atom_id res chain seq x y z
N MET A 1 -8.97 -5.60 -4.72
CA MET A 1 -8.04 -6.49 -5.44
C MET A 1 -7.15 -7.15 -4.40
N HIS A 2 -7.41 -8.41 -4.02
CA HIS A 2 -6.54 -9.16 -3.11
C HIS A 2 -5.43 -9.80 -3.94
N GLN A 3 -4.27 -9.15 -4.00
CA GLN A 3 -3.06 -9.77 -4.55
C GLN A 3 -2.46 -10.64 -3.43
N PRO A 4 -2.41 -11.98 -3.59
CA PRO A 4 -2.04 -12.90 -2.50
C PRO A 4 -0.57 -12.77 -2.05
N PHE A 5 0.25 -12.03 -2.80
CA PHE A 5 1.69 -11.92 -2.56
C PHE A 5 2.12 -10.58 -1.95
N SER A 6 1.19 -9.69 -1.62
CA SER A 6 1.48 -8.43 -0.92
C SER A 6 1.04 -8.52 0.53
N TYR A 7 1.85 -8.01 1.45
CA TYR A 7 1.49 -7.84 2.85
C TYR A 7 1.02 -6.39 3.09
N VAL A 8 -0.18 -6.25 3.64
CA VAL A 8 -0.72 -4.96 4.06
C VAL A 8 -1.12 -5.05 5.51
N HIS A 9 -0.52 -4.22 6.36
CA HIS A 9 -0.91 -4.14 7.76
C HIS A 9 -2.38 -3.71 7.89
N PRO A 10 -3.20 -4.34 8.74
CA PRO A 10 -4.64 -4.04 8.86
C PRO A 10 -4.97 -2.58 9.21
N GLU A 11 -4.06 -1.87 9.88
CA GLU A 11 -4.21 -0.45 10.24
C GLU A 11 -3.80 0.54 9.13
N ALA A 12 -3.23 0.07 8.03
CA ALA A 12 -2.90 0.92 6.89
C ALA A 12 -4.20 1.45 6.25
N LYS A 13 -4.23 2.73 5.91
CA LYS A 13 -5.38 3.37 5.26
C LYS A 13 -5.08 3.55 3.78
N ILE A 14 -5.74 2.76 2.94
CA ILE A 14 -5.50 2.72 1.49
C ILE A 14 -6.82 3.05 0.79
N ALA A 15 -6.79 3.97 -0.17
CA ALA A 15 -7.97 4.30 -0.98
C ALA A 15 -8.34 3.15 -1.94
N ASP A 16 -9.62 3.03 -2.29
CA ASP A 16 -10.17 1.90 -3.05
C ASP A 16 -9.57 1.71 -4.46
N ASN A 17 -9.06 2.78 -5.07
CA ASN A 17 -8.52 2.78 -6.42
C ASN A 17 -6.99 2.67 -6.48
N VAL A 18 -6.33 2.34 -5.37
CA VAL A 18 -4.88 2.11 -5.34
C VAL A 18 -4.55 0.77 -5.99
N VAL A 19 -3.56 0.79 -6.87
CA VAL A 19 -3.01 -0.44 -7.47
C VAL A 19 -1.80 -0.88 -6.67
N ILE A 20 -1.85 -2.11 -6.16
CA ILE A 20 -0.76 -2.75 -5.40
C ILE A 20 -0.31 -3.97 -6.19
N GLU A 21 0.94 -3.97 -6.63
CA GLU A 21 1.55 -5.12 -7.30
C GLU A 21 2.08 -6.18 -6.31
N PRO A 22 2.46 -7.39 -6.79
CA PRO A 22 3.02 -8.44 -5.94
C PRO A 22 4.26 -8.04 -5.13
N PHE A 23 4.47 -8.72 -4.00
CA PHE A 23 5.65 -8.56 -3.13
C PHE A 23 5.80 -7.18 -2.49
N VAL A 24 4.72 -6.40 -2.47
CA VAL A 24 4.68 -5.13 -1.73
C VAL A 24 4.47 -5.40 -0.25
N THR A 25 5.21 -4.68 0.60
CA THR A 25 5.04 -4.67 2.06
C THR A 25 4.59 -3.29 2.51
N ILE A 26 3.46 -3.20 3.21
CA ILE A 26 2.92 -1.95 3.75
C ILE A 26 2.76 -2.08 5.27
N ASP A 27 3.50 -1.26 6.01
CA ASP A 27 3.47 -1.25 7.48
C ASP A 27 2.25 -0.53 8.08
N LYS A 28 2.15 -0.63 9.40
CA LYS A 28 1.15 0.10 10.20
C LYS A 28 1.29 1.61 10.03
N ASN A 29 0.21 2.34 10.31
CA ASN A 29 0.21 3.81 10.26
C ASN A 29 0.73 4.37 8.91
N VAL A 30 0.41 3.71 7.80
CA VAL A 30 0.60 4.22 6.43
C VAL A 30 -0.72 4.80 5.91
N LYS A 31 -0.67 5.87 5.11
CA LYS A 31 -1.83 6.35 4.33
C LYS A 31 -1.48 6.47 2.86
N ILE A 32 -2.31 5.87 2.01
CA ILE A 32 -2.17 5.89 0.55
C ILE A 32 -3.45 6.43 -0.06
N GLY A 33 -3.32 7.58 -0.72
CA GLY A 33 -4.39 8.33 -1.35
C GLY A 33 -4.75 7.82 -2.75
N ASN A 34 -5.84 8.38 -3.27
CA ASN A 34 -6.40 7.95 -4.55
C ASN A 34 -5.42 8.13 -5.72
N GLY A 35 -5.47 7.22 -6.69
CA GLY A 35 -4.67 7.30 -7.93
C GLY A 35 -3.21 6.89 -7.78
N THR A 36 -2.84 6.28 -6.65
CA THR A 36 -1.49 5.76 -6.42
C THR A 36 -1.33 4.38 -7.08
N TRP A 37 -0.19 4.17 -7.75
CA TRP A 37 0.25 2.86 -8.22
C TRP A 37 1.56 2.50 -7.52
N ILE A 38 1.57 1.34 -6.85
CA ILE A 38 2.71 0.78 -6.14
C ILE A 38 3.22 -0.42 -6.94
N GLY A 39 4.42 -0.29 -7.50
CA GLY A 39 5.07 -1.35 -8.27
C GLY A 39 5.55 -2.51 -7.40
N SER A 40 5.94 -3.60 -8.06
CA SER A 40 6.38 -4.83 -7.41
C SER A 40 7.63 -4.63 -6.54
N ASN A 41 7.74 -5.38 -5.43
CA ASN A 41 8.87 -5.37 -4.49
C ASN A 41 9.11 -4.03 -3.75
N VAL A 42 8.08 -3.19 -3.59
CA VAL A 42 8.17 -1.96 -2.81
C VAL A 42 7.90 -2.23 -1.32
N THR A 43 8.69 -1.60 -0.45
CA THR A 43 8.43 -1.57 1.00
C THR A 43 8.05 -0.15 1.42
N ILE A 44 6.88 -0.01 2.06
CA ILE A 44 6.38 1.25 2.60
C ILE A 44 6.36 1.15 4.13
N MET A 45 7.30 1.86 4.74
CA MET A 45 7.53 1.84 6.18
C MET A 45 6.50 2.69 6.93
N GLU A 46 6.40 2.44 8.24
CA GLU A 46 5.54 3.15 9.17
C GLU A 46 5.64 4.69 9.04
N GLY A 47 4.48 5.36 9.03
CA GLY A 47 4.38 6.83 8.98
C GLY A 47 4.28 7.42 7.58
N ALA A 48 4.50 6.64 6.52
CA ALA A 48 4.45 7.15 5.14
C ALA A 48 3.06 7.70 4.74
N ARG A 49 3.06 8.77 3.93
CA ARG A 49 1.86 9.42 3.36
C ARG A 49 2.10 9.62 1.86
N ILE A 50 1.38 8.89 1.03
CA ILE A 50 1.59 8.85 -0.42
C ILE A 50 0.28 9.19 -1.13
N GLY A 51 0.34 9.98 -2.20
CA GLY A 51 -0.84 10.45 -2.92
C GLY A 51 -1.47 11.69 -2.28
N LYS A 52 -2.73 11.96 -2.62
CA LYS A 52 -3.52 13.09 -2.11
C LYS A 52 -4.39 12.69 -0.92
#